data_AF-A0A542AJG2-F1
#
_entry.id   AF-A0A542AJG2-F1
#
_cell.length_a   1.000
_cell.length_b   1.000
_cell.length_c   1.000
_cell.angle_alpha   90.00
_cell.angle_beta   90.00
_cell.angle_gamma   90.00
#
_symmetry.space_group_name_H-M   'P 1'
#
loop_
_entity.id
_entity.type
_entity.pdbx_description
1 polymer ?
#
loop_
_entity_poly.entity_id
_entity_poly.type
_entity_poly.pdbx_seq_one_letter_code
_entity_poly.pdbx_strand_id
1 'polypeptide(L)' 'MYIYQKSEPGIWAVGYYTDSGTWKQESKWNSAAEAMEHAHSLNEGENSDDTENARMKGRI' A
#
# COMPACT_ATOMS: atom_id res chain seq x y z
N MET A 1 -3.41 -1.98 -5.21
CA MET A 1 -2.45 -3.07 -4.91
C MET A 1 -1.03 -2.52 -4.95
N TYR A 2 -0.49 -2.25 -3.77
CA TYR A 2 0.91 -1.86 -3.60
C TYR A 2 1.81 -3.09 -3.66
N ILE A 3 2.93 -2.97 -4.35
CA ILE A 3 3.98 -3.98 -4.41
C ILE A 3 5.30 -3.37 -3.98
N TYR A 4 6.18 -4.20 -3.44
CA TYR A 4 7.54 -3.83 -3.12
C TYR A 4 8.48 -4.53 -4.12
N GLN A 5 9.42 -3.78 -4.69
CA GLN A 5 10.43 -4.30 -5.59
C GLN A 5 11.82 -3.83 -5.18
N LYS A 6 12.82 -4.70 -5.37
CA LYS A 6 14.21 -4.34 -5.10
C LYS A 6 14.70 -3.39 -6.19
N SER A 7 15.00 -2.14 -5.82
CA SER A 7 15.52 -1.14 -6.75
C SER A 7 17.04 -1.22 -6.84
N GLU A 8 17.72 -1.30 -5.71
CA GLU A 8 19.19 -1.29 -5.62
C GLU A 8 19.65 -2.34 -4.60
N PRO A 9 20.94 -2.76 -4.57
CA PRO A 9 21.46 -3.63 -3.53
C PRO A 9 21.28 -2.99 -2.14
N GLY A 10 20.29 -3.47 -1.39
CA GLY A 10 19.94 -2.94 -0.07
C GLY A 10 18.80 -1.92 -0.07
N ILE A 11 18.26 -1.53 -1.22
CA ILE A 11 17.13 -0.58 -1.31
C ILE A 11 15.92 -1.24 -1.96
N TRP A 12 14.79 -1.11 -1.28
CA TRP A 12 13.47 -1.59 -1.68
C TRP A 12 12.55 -0.42 -1.94
N ALA A 13 11.95 -0.37 -3.13
CA ALA A 13 10.93 0.61 -3.46
C ALA A 13 9.55 0.00 -3.29
N VAL A 14 8.67 0.70 -2.60
CA VAL A 14 7.24 0.39 -2.50
C VAL A 14 6.50 1.32 -3.45
N GLY A 15 5.60 0.75 -4.24
CA GLY A 15 4.84 1.50 -5.22
C GLY A 15 3.70 0.69 -5.80
N TYR A 16 3.00 1.26 -6.76
CA TYR A 16 1.92 0.59 -7.46
C TYR A 16 1.96 0.95 -8.95
N TYR A 17 1.35 0.09 -9.75
CA TYR A 17 1.09 0.41 -11.14
C TYR A 17 -0.23 1.15 -11.24
N THR A 18 -0.20 2.28 -11.93
CA THR A 18 -1.42 2.98 -12.36
C THR A 18 -2.14 2.17 -13.43
N ASP A 19 -3.42 2.47 -13.66
CA ASP A 19 -4.22 1.87 -14.74
C ASP A 19 -3.55 2.03 -16.13
N SER A 20 -2.79 3.12 -16.31
CA SER A 20 -1.98 3.37 -17.51
C SER A 20 -0.69 2.55 -17.59
N GLY A 21 -0.45 1.62 -16.65
CA GLY A 21 0.77 0.79 -16.58
C GLY A 21 2.02 1.55 -16.15
N THR A 22 1.89 2.79 -15.68
CA THR A 22 3.04 3.58 -15.20
C THR A 22 3.35 3.22 -13.75
N TRP A 23 4.60 2.84 -13.48
CA TRP A 23 5.11 2.62 -12.12
C TRP A 23 5.14 3.94 -11.34
N LYS A 24 4.40 4.00 -10.23
CA LYS A 24 4.45 5.11 -9.29
C LYS A 24 5.10 4.61 -8.00
N GLN A 25 6.34 5.04 -7.81
CA GLN A 25 7.04 4.83 -6.56
C GLN A 25 6.45 5.76 -5.50
N GLU A 26 6.01 5.17 -4.39
CA GLU A 26 5.51 5.89 -3.22
C GLU A 26 6.68 6.13 -2.25
N SER A 27 7.32 5.03 -1.81
CA SER A 27 8.35 5.07 -0.76
C SER A 27 9.58 4.21 -1.09
N LYS A 28 10.70 4.52 -0.42
CA LYS A 28 11.95 3.74 -0.48
C LYS A 28 12.39 3.34 0.92
N TRP A 29 12.82 2.11 1.07
CA TRP A 29 13.21 1.49 2.33
C TRP A 29 14.58 0.83 2.17
N ASN A 30 15.39 0.84 3.24
CA ASN A 30 16.68 0.17 3.26
C ASN A 30 16.58 -1.30 3.73
N SER A 31 15.37 -1.74 4.10
CA SER A 31 15.10 -3.08 4.61
C SER A 31 13.90 -3.68 3.89
N ALA A 32 14.00 -4.95 3.51
CA ALA A 32 12.91 -5.70 2.89
C ALA A 32 11.70 -5.84 3.83
N ALA A 33 11.97 -6.04 5.13
CA ALA A 33 10.93 -6.20 6.15
C ALA A 33 10.07 -4.92 6.27
N GLU A 34 10.71 -3.76 6.41
CA GLU A 34 10.01 -2.47 6.49
C GLU A 34 9.21 -2.18 5.21
N ALA A 35 9.77 -2.48 4.03
CA ALA A 35 9.06 -2.33 2.76
C ALA A 35 7.83 -3.24 2.67
N MET A 36 7.93 -4.48 3.17
CA MET A 36 6.84 -5.45 3.17
C MET A 36 5.73 -5.02 4.13
N GLU A 37 6.05 -4.65 5.37
CA GLU A 37 5.05 -4.22 6.34
C GLU A 37 4.31 -2.96 5.88
N HIS A 38 5.04 -2.01 5.28
CA HIS A 38 4.44 -0.80 4.71
C HIS A 38 3.55 -1.11 3.50
N ALA A 39 4.00 -1.93 2.55
CA ALA A 39 3.19 -2.35 1.41
C ALA A 39 1.94 -3.14 1.85
N HIS A 40 2.07 -3.98 2.88
CA HIS A 40 0.94 -4.74 3.44
C HIS A 40 -0.08 -3.80 4.08
N SER A 41 0.37 -2.89 4.95
CA SER A 41 -0.47 -1.87 5.58
C SER A 41 -1.19 -0.97 4.56
N LEU A 42 -0.54 -0.58 3.46
CA LEU A 42 -1.18 0.19 2.40
C LEU A 42 -2.27 -0.61 1.67
N ASN A 43 -2.06 -1.91 1.45
CA ASN A 43 -3.07 -2.79 0.85
C ASN A 43 -4.25 -3.10 1.79
N GLU A 44 -3.99 -3.20 3.10
CA GLU A 44 -5.01 -3.39 4.13
C GLU A 44 -5.79 -2.09 4.44
N GLY A 45 -5.10 -0.95 4.42
CA GLY A 45 -5.68 0.38 4.62
C GLY A 45 -6.60 0.81 3.48
N GLU A 46 -6.27 0.46 2.22
CA GLU A 46 -7.20 0.63 1.09
C GLU A 46 -8.46 -0.24 1.21
N ASN A 47 -8.41 -1.37 1.93
CA ASN A 47 -9.60 -2.19 2.22
C ASN A 47 -10.41 -1.67 3.42
N SER A 48 -9.92 -0.66 4.14
CA SER A 48 -10.57 -0.14 5.35
C SER A 48 -11.48 1.07 5.10
N ASP A 49 -11.62 1.53 3.85
CA ASP A 49 -12.54 2.62 3.48
C ASP A 49 -14.00 2.15 3.26
N ASP A 50 -14.39 0.94 3.69
CA ASP A 50 -15.80 0.51 3.73
C ASP A 50 -16.18 -0.18 5.04
N THR A 51 -15.68 0.27 6.20
CA THR A 51 -16.24 -0.23 7.48
C THR A 51 -16.46 0.84 8.55
N GLU A 52 -16.37 2.12 8.21
CA GLU A 52 -16.84 3.22 9.07
C GLU A 52 -18.15 3.88 8.52
N ASN A 53 -18.67 3.46 7.36
CA ASN A 53 -20.01 3.85 6.86
C ASN A 53 -21.09 2.76 7.07
N ALA A 54 -20.79 1.69 7.81
CA ALA A 54 -21.80 0.68 8.19
C ALA A 54 -22.38 0.92 9.60
N ARG A 55 -21.76 1.78 10.43
CA ARG A 55 -22.19 2.00 11.82
C ARG A 55 -23.20 3.15 12.01
N MET A 56 -23.39 4.03 11.02
CA MET A 56 -24.19 5.26 11.19
C MET A 56 -25.48 5.35 10.35
N LYS A 57 -26.03 4.22 9.89
CA LYS A 57 -27.33 4.14 9.20
C LYS A 57 -28.27 3.10 9.83
N GLY A 58 -28.33 3.08 11.16
CA GLY A 58 -29.12 2.09 11.90
C GLY A 58 -29.61 2.58 13.25
N ARG A 59 -30.21 3.77 13.31
CA ARG A 59 -31.12 4.15 14.39
C ARG A 59 -32.02 5.31 13.92
N ILE A 60 -33.13 4.93 13.30
CA ILE A 60 -34.34 5.76 13.21
C ILE A 60 -35.26 5.36 14.34
#